data_AF-A0A9Q8UUH6-F1
#
_entry.id   AF-A0A9Q8UUH6-F1
#
_cell.length_a   1.000
_cell.length_b   1.000
_cell.length_c   1.000
_cell.angle_alpha   90.00
_cell.angle_beta   90.00
_cell.angle_gamma   90.00
#
_symmetry.space_group_name_H-M   'P 1'
#
loop_
_entity.id
_entity.type
_entity.pdbx_description
1 polymer ?
#
loop_
_entity_poly.entity_id
_entity_poly.type
_entity_poly.pdbx_seq_one_letter_code
_entity_poly.pdbx_strand_id
1 'polypeptide(L)'
;MQTTRCLQDTTHIHEITYQEEITAVLNRLSESFDGIDGNPFLYVNATCGFHVHVGNHKDGFVLQTVKHVACTWLVCERQLDSVHASHRIGGSALNSNPFDARKTDLMADKLELAVKEPRPYNSAASVYFVAAAYRHRQRQQADYADPDHGEDGILFDKRRYPLDPTCSHPTVRQAVAETNVAAWAKSIIGAPSLEAVLALGFGTHATNLNLANLAKGQRQTIEFRQHAGTVDPQAVLAYIDLVAVLVLHANNTSATYYDSLIAAPNGKYLHPSFAATDLMAELGSSTAWKYYGSKTRESHLDQYDAIVEAPRQRLEALGSPFAEFAGFLVCKAWMAYDPAWVNTMITRKLVSGGFAQGVAPPVGSASSVTAPCWCKPHRNAPSMPSQAAMLPVGT
;
A
#
# COMPACT_ATOMS: atom_id res chain seq x y z
N MET A 1 12.01 18.20 21.37
CA MET A 1 10.80 18.81 20.80
C MET A 1 10.52 20.02 21.68
N GLN A 2 10.64 21.24 21.18
CA GLN A 2 10.35 22.44 21.99
C GLN A 2 8.98 22.95 21.57
N THR A 3 8.04 22.99 22.51
CA THR A 3 6.76 23.65 22.27
C THR A 3 6.67 24.97 23.01
N THR A 4 5.77 25.79 22.48
CA THR A 4 5.48 27.18 22.80
C THR A 4 5.63 27.51 24.29
N ARG A 5 6.23 28.66 24.61
CA ARG A 5 6.23 29.17 25.99
C ARG A 5 4.79 29.34 26.45
N CYS A 6 4.51 28.95 27.69
CA CYS A 6 3.19 29.17 28.28
C CYS A 6 2.90 30.69 28.31
N LEU A 7 1.72 31.08 27.82
CA LEU A 7 1.30 32.49 27.78
C LEU A 7 1.11 33.07 29.19
N GLN A 8 0.82 32.23 30.17
CA GLN A 8 0.59 32.62 31.56
C GLN A 8 1.85 32.51 32.43
N ASP A 9 2.81 31.66 32.05
CA ASP A 9 4.09 31.48 32.72
C ASP A 9 5.23 31.40 31.69
N THR A 10 5.89 32.54 31.46
CA THR A 10 6.98 32.65 30.49
C THR A 10 8.23 31.83 30.83
N THR A 11 8.29 31.25 32.03
CA THR A 11 9.37 30.36 32.49
C THR A 11 9.04 28.88 32.26
N HIS A 12 7.77 28.54 32.03
CA HIS A 12 7.32 27.20 31.70
C HIS A 12 7.37 26.95 30.18
N ILE A 13 8.07 25.89 29.79
CA ILE A 13 8.09 25.36 28.43
C ILE A 13 7.22 24.11 28.44
N HIS A 14 6.16 24.11 27.63
CA HIS A 14 5.41 22.88 27.42
C HIS A 14 6.33 21.89 26.67
N GLU A 15 6.44 20.68 27.20
CA GLU A 15 7.01 19.55 26.47
C GLU A 15 5.87 18.59 26.14
N ILE A 16 5.59 18.46 24.86
CA ILE A 16 4.65 17.48 24.32
C ILE A 16 5.42 16.58 23.37
N THR A 17 5.16 15.29 23.47
CA THR A 17 5.66 14.27 22.54
C THR A 17 4.86 14.32 21.23
N TYR A 18 5.40 13.78 20.14
CA TYR A 18 4.63 13.69 18.89
C TYR A 18 3.38 12.82 19.05
N GLN A 19 3.42 11.82 19.93
CA GLN A 19 2.28 10.95 20.21
C GLN A 19 1.14 11.73 20.87
N GLU A 20 1.47 12.54 21.87
CA GLU A 20 0.51 13.40 22.55
C GLU A 20 -0.04 14.47 21.60
N GLU A 21 0.80 15.07 20.75
CA GLU A 21 0.35 16.05 19.76
C GLU A 21 -0.62 15.43 18.73
N ILE A 22 -0.25 14.30 18.11
CA ILE A 22 -1.12 13.59 17.17
C ILE A 22 -2.45 13.21 17.83
N THR A 23 -2.39 12.66 19.04
CA THR A 23 -3.57 12.24 19.79
C THR A 23 -4.47 13.43 20.11
N ALA A 24 -3.89 14.53 20.62
CA ALA A 24 -4.64 15.73 20.96
C ALA A 24 -5.33 16.36 19.75
N VAL A 25 -4.62 16.48 18.62
CA VAL A 25 -5.18 17.07 17.40
C VAL A 25 -6.30 16.21 16.82
N LEU A 26 -6.08 14.90 16.66
CA LEU A 26 -7.08 14.01 16.06
C LEU A 26 -8.31 13.81 16.95
N ASN A 27 -8.11 13.67 18.27
CA ASN A 27 -9.24 13.61 19.21
C ASN A 27 -10.02 14.93 19.17
N ARG A 28 -9.33 16.08 19.15
CA ARG A 28 -10.01 17.37 19.11
C ARG A 28 -10.83 17.55 17.84
N LEU A 29 -10.32 17.08 16.70
CA LEU A 29 -11.08 17.05 15.44
C LEU A 29 -12.34 16.17 15.60
N SER A 30 -12.21 14.92 16.03
CA SER A 30 -13.36 14.04 16.21
C SER A 30 -14.38 14.60 17.20
N GLU A 31 -13.95 15.12 18.35
CA GLU A 31 -14.85 15.75 19.34
C GLU A 31 -15.61 16.95 18.77
N SER A 32 -14.96 17.76 17.94
CA SER A 32 -15.56 18.98 17.39
C SER A 32 -16.62 18.69 16.32
N PHE A 33 -16.49 17.55 15.62
CA PHE A 33 -17.32 17.21 14.46
C PHE A 33 -18.30 16.04 14.71
N ASP A 34 -17.94 15.07 15.56
CA ASP A 34 -18.70 13.83 15.78
C ASP A 34 -19.56 13.86 17.07
N GLY A 35 -19.46 14.94 17.87
CA GLY A 35 -20.03 15.03 19.22
C GLY A 35 -21.11 16.10 19.45
N ILE A 36 -21.50 16.89 18.44
CA ILE A 36 -22.41 18.03 18.62
C ILE A 36 -23.60 17.90 17.66
N ASP A 37 -24.82 17.96 18.20
CA ASP A 37 -26.05 17.94 17.43
C ASP A 37 -26.06 19.07 16.38
N GLY A 38 -26.23 18.70 15.11
CA GLY A 38 -26.26 19.64 13.98
C GLY A 38 -24.89 19.99 13.37
N ASN A 39 -23.77 19.46 13.87
CA ASN A 39 -22.46 19.66 13.26
C ASN A 39 -22.19 18.71 12.07
N PRO A 40 -21.34 19.14 11.11
CA PRO A 40 -20.94 18.30 9.98
C PRO A 40 -20.05 17.13 10.44
N PHE A 41 -20.40 15.91 10.01
CA PHE A 41 -19.61 14.70 10.26
C PHE A 41 -18.27 14.76 9.52
N LEU A 42 -17.16 14.40 10.19
CA LEU A 42 -15.85 14.43 9.55
C LEU A 42 -15.70 13.23 8.59
N TYR A 43 -15.65 13.52 7.30
CA TYR A 43 -15.48 12.48 6.28
C TYR A 43 -14.04 12.42 5.76
N VAL A 44 -13.41 11.25 5.94
CA VAL A 44 -12.08 10.96 5.42
C VAL A 44 -12.21 10.12 4.15
N ASN A 45 -11.79 10.71 3.01
CA ASN A 45 -11.95 10.08 1.71
C ASN A 45 -10.63 9.39 1.23
N ALA A 46 -10.65 8.81 0.03
CA ALA A 46 -9.49 8.12 -0.53
C ALA A 46 -8.26 9.04 -0.77
N THR A 47 -8.47 10.36 -0.88
CA THR A 47 -7.40 11.35 -1.07
C THR A 47 -6.77 11.79 0.26
N CYS A 48 -7.37 11.46 1.40
CA CYS A 48 -6.88 11.84 2.73
C CYS A 48 -5.79 10.89 3.26
N GLY A 49 -5.19 10.05 2.41
CA GLY A 49 -4.05 9.22 2.83
C GLY A 49 -2.91 10.06 3.36
N PHE A 50 -2.24 9.59 4.41
CA PHE A 50 -1.08 10.28 4.95
C PHE A 50 0.20 9.50 4.63
N HIS A 51 1.30 10.24 4.53
CA HIS A 51 2.61 9.67 4.26
C HIS A 51 3.49 9.81 5.50
N VAL A 52 4.32 8.80 5.77
CA VAL A 52 5.33 8.87 6.83
C VAL A 52 6.70 9.02 6.19
N HIS A 53 7.44 10.03 6.64
CA HIS A 53 8.82 10.24 6.26
C HIS A 53 9.72 9.79 7.41
N VAL A 54 10.52 8.74 7.18
CA VAL A 54 11.52 8.28 8.15
C VAL A 54 12.88 8.79 7.72
N GLY A 55 13.51 9.60 8.56
CA GLY A 55 14.84 10.16 8.34
C GLY A 55 15.79 9.82 9.47
N ASN A 56 17.08 9.86 9.17
CA ASN A 56 18.16 9.76 10.16
C ASN A 56 18.86 11.12 10.26
N HIS A 57 18.18 12.07 10.91
CA HIS A 57 18.60 13.46 11.01
C HIS A 57 19.06 14.05 9.66
N LYS A 58 20.32 14.47 9.55
CA LYS A 58 20.94 14.99 8.33
C LYS A 58 21.88 14.00 7.66
N ASP A 59 22.09 12.84 8.27
CA ASP A 59 23.09 11.86 7.88
C ASP A 59 22.59 10.95 6.75
N GLY A 60 21.27 10.91 6.55
CA GLY A 60 20.64 10.01 5.59
C GLY A 60 20.88 8.55 5.95
N PHE A 61 20.84 7.68 4.96
CA PHE A 61 20.99 6.24 5.14
C PHE A 61 22.12 5.71 4.28
N VAL A 62 22.92 4.80 4.85
CA VAL A 62 23.87 4.02 4.06
C VAL A 62 23.12 3.16 3.03
N LEU A 63 23.75 2.93 1.87
CA LEU A 63 23.13 2.20 0.76
C LEU A 63 22.55 0.85 1.19
N GLN A 64 23.25 0.14 2.09
CA GLN A 64 22.79 -1.14 2.63
C GLN A 64 21.42 -1.02 3.30
N THR A 65 21.23 -0.03 4.17
CA THR A 65 19.93 0.21 4.85
C THR A 65 18.84 0.48 3.82
N VAL A 66 19.11 1.31 2.80
CA VAL A 66 18.13 1.62 1.75
C VAL A 66 17.71 0.36 0.98
N LYS A 67 18.67 -0.48 0.60
CA LYS A 67 18.40 -1.77 -0.06
C LYS A 67 17.58 -2.70 0.81
N HIS A 68 17.92 -2.79 2.08
CA HIS A 68 17.23 -3.63 3.05
C HIS A 68 15.77 -3.17 3.25
N VAL A 69 15.52 -1.86 3.36
CA VAL A 69 14.16 -1.31 3.44
C VAL A 69 13.36 -1.66 2.18
N ALA A 70 13.92 -1.40 0.99
CA ALA A 70 13.24 -1.69 -0.27
C ALA A 70 12.98 -3.18 -0.45
N CYS A 71 13.93 -4.03 -0.05
CA CYS A 71 13.80 -5.48 -0.10
C CYS A 71 12.70 -5.97 0.85
N THR A 72 12.74 -5.60 2.14
CA THR A 72 11.70 -5.94 3.12
C THR A 72 10.32 -5.48 2.68
N TRP A 73 10.21 -4.26 2.18
CA TRP A 73 8.93 -3.72 1.69
C TRP A 73 8.35 -4.53 0.52
N LEU A 74 9.20 -4.97 -0.40
CA LEU A 74 8.81 -5.80 -1.54
C LEU A 74 8.46 -7.23 -1.12
N VAL A 75 9.31 -7.90 -0.34
CA VAL A 75 9.14 -9.32 0.00
C VAL A 75 8.01 -9.54 1.00
N CYS A 76 7.76 -8.56 1.87
CA CYS A 76 6.70 -8.59 2.88
C CYS A 76 5.41 -7.90 2.41
N GLU A 77 5.28 -7.60 1.12
CA GLU A 77 4.16 -6.79 0.62
C GLU A 77 2.79 -7.40 0.93
N ARG A 78 2.68 -8.74 0.98
CA ARG A 78 1.45 -9.43 1.39
C ARG A 78 1.08 -9.14 2.84
N GLN A 79 2.08 -9.18 3.73
CA GLN A 79 1.88 -8.90 5.15
C GLN A 79 1.53 -7.42 5.35
N LEU A 80 2.20 -6.52 4.63
CA LEU A 80 1.89 -5.09 4.64
C LEU A 80 0.47 -4.82 4.10
N ASP A 81 0.07 -5.45 3.00
CA ASP A 81 -1.29 -5.33 2.46
C ASP A 81 -2.37 -5.77 3.47
N SER A 82 -2.07 -6.77 4.32
CA SER A 82 -3.04 -7.29 5.30
C SER A 82 -3.33 -6.36 6.48
N VAL A 83 -2.51 -5.32 6.67
CA VAL A 83 -2.70 -4.32 7.75
C VAL A 83 -3.25 -3.00 7.21
N HIS A 84 -3.54 -2.95 5.91
CA HIS A 84 -4.06 -1.77 5.24
C HIS A 84 -5.49 -1.96 4.78
N ALA A 85 -6.17 -0.83 4.57
CA ALA A 85 -7.49 -0.84 3.99
C ALA A 85 -7.45 -1.50 2.60
N SER A 86 -8.46 -2.30 2.29
CA SER A 86 -8.61 -3.05 1.04
C SER A 86 -8.46 -2.19 -0.23
N HIS A 87 -8.87 -0.91 -0.18
CA HIS A 87 -8.70 0.04 -1.28
C HIS A 87 -7.26 0.54 -1.49
N ARG A 88 -6.31 0.09 -0.64
CA ARG A 88 -4.86 0.31 -0.76
C ARG A 88 -4.14 -0.93 -1.30
N ILE A 89 -4.81 -2.07 -1.37
CA ILE A 89 -4.25 -3.32 -1.91
C ILE A 89 -4.19 -3.20 -3.43
N GLY A 90 -2.97 -3.25 -3.97
CA GLY A 90 -2.69 -3.04 -5.40
C GLY A 90 -2.37 -1.59 -5.78
N GLY A 91 -2.45 -0.65 -4.83
CA GLY A 91 -2.10 0.76 -5.00
C GLY A 91 -3.19 1.71 -4.54
N SER A 92 -2.91 3.02 -4.52
CA SER A 92 -3.93 4.01 -4.17
C SER A 92 -4.95 4.18 -5.30
N ALA A 93 -6.23 4.22 -4.96
CA ALA A 93 -7.32 4.69 -5.83
C ALA A 93 -7.25 6.21 -6.11
N LEU A 94 -6.03 6.77 -6.22
CA LEU A 94 -5.77 8.15 -6.64
C LEU A 94 -5.55 8.22 -8.16
N ASN A 95 -6.29 7.41 -8.92
CA ASN A 95 -6.69 7.80 -10.28
C ASN A 95 -8.08 8.41 -10.15
N SER A 96 -8.20 9.65 -10.64
CA SER A 96 -9.44 10.38 -10.90
C SER A 96 -10.68 9.49 -11.03
N ASN A 97 -11.66 9.74 -10.17
CA ASN A 97 -13.06 9.34 -10.27
C ASN A 97 -13.49 8.07 -9.46
N PRO A 98 -14.27 8.23 -8.36
CA PRO A 98 -14.73 7.13 -7.50
C PRO A 98 -15.80 6.21 -8.13
N PHE A 99 -16.10 6.35 -9.42
CA PHE A 99 -17.15 5.59 -10.12
C PHE A 99 -16.68 4.30 -10.81
N ASP A 100 -15.38 4.00 -10.83
CA ASP A 100 -14.83 2.94 -11.69
C ASP A 100 -14.55 1.59 -10.99
N ALA A 101 -15.29 1.30 -9.92
CA ALA A 101 -15.26 0.00 -9.25
C ALA A 101 -15.78 -1.16 -10.14
N ARG A 102 -16.34 -0.85 -11.33
CA ARG A 102 -16.82 -1.83 -12.32
C ARG A 102 -15.74 -2.36 -13.27
N LYS A 103 -14.56 -1.75 -13.30
CA LYS A 103 -13.44 -2.21 -14.14
C LYS A 103 -12.50 -3.16 -13.40
N THR A 104 -12.87 -3.75 -12.26
CA THR A 104 -11.97 -4.64 -11.50
C THR A 104 -11.79 -6.04 -12.07
N ASP A 105 -12.64 -6.48 -13.00
CA ASP A 105 -12.64 -7.86 -13.48
C ASP A 105 -11.79 -8.05 -14.75
N LEU A 106 -10.94 -9.10 -14.73
CA LEU A 106 -9.95 -9.55 -15.73
C LEU A 106 -8.67 -8.71 -15.90
N MET A 107 -7.53 -9.31 -15.55
CA MET A 107 -6.18 -8.72 -15.66
C MET A 107 -5.52 -8.86 -17.03
N ALA A 108 -6.02 -9.75 -17.90
CA ALA A 108 -5.48 -9.92 -19.25
C ALA A 108 -5.66 -8.64 -20.10
N ASP A 109 -6.84 -8.02 -20.04
CA ASP A 109 -7.13 -6.73 -20.70
C ASP A 109 -6.51 -5.53 -19.95
N LYS A 110 -6.14 -5.70 -18.67
CA LYS A 110 -5.59 -4.63 -17.83
C LYS A 110 -4.10 -4.41 -17.95
N LEU A 111 -3.32 -5.40 -18.38
CA LEU A 111 -1.91 -5.13 -18.64
C LEU A 111 -1.77 -4.17 -19.83
N GLU A 112 -2.73 -4.22 -20.76
CA GLU A 112 -2.88 -3.25 -21.86
C GLU A 112 -3.50 -1.92 -21.40
N LEU A 113 -4.52 -1.94 -20.53
CA LEU A 113 -5.13 -0.72 -19.98
C LEU A 113 -4.24 0.04 -18.98
N ALA A 114 -3.47 -0.64 -18.13
CA ALA A 114 -2.47 -0.05 -17.22
C ALA A 114 -1.27 0.55 -17.98
N VAL A 115 -1.16 0.26 -19.28
CA VAL A 115 -0.23 0.91 -20.21
C VAL A 115 -0.86 2.13 -20.89
N LYS A 116 -2.19 2.18 -21.06
CA LYS A 116 -2.93 3.28 -21.71
C LYS A 116 -3.48 4.35 -20.76
N GLU A 117 -3.77 4.03 -19.49
CA GLU A 117 -4.30 4.97 -18.50
C GLU A 117 -3.20 5.66 -17.65
N PRO A 118 -3.47 6.84 -17.03
CA PRO A 118 -2.53 7.48 -16.13
C PRO A 118 -2.05 6.50 -15.06
N ARG A 119 -0.74 6.45 -14.84
CA ARG A 119 -0.10 5.48 -13.93
C ARG A 119 -0.79 5.54 -12.56
N PRO A 120 -1.22 4.39 -11.99
CA PRO A 120 -1.82 4.39 -10.66
C PRO A 120 -0.83 5.01 -9.67
N TYR A 121 -1.22 6.13 -9.07
CA TYR A 121 -0.45 6.79 -8.02
C TYR A 121 -0.28 5.83 -6.84
N ASN A 122 0.93 5.73 -6.28
CA ASN A 122 1.27 4.81 -5.17
C ASN A 122 0.97 3.34 -5.46
N SER A 123 1.35 2.83 -6.63
CA SER A 123 1.23 1.39 -6.93
C SER A 123 2.02 0.55 -5.93
N ALA A 124 1.56 -0.67 -5.68
CA ALA A 124 2.37 -1.65 -4.97
C ALA A 124 3.68 -1.90 -5.76
N ALA A 125 4.79 -2.16 -5.06
CA ALA A 125 6.10 -2.31 -5.68
C ALA A 125 6.11 -3.51 -6.65
N SER A 126 5.52 -4.63 -6.25
CA SER A 126 5.38 -5.82 -7.09
C SER A 126 4.60 -5.55 -8.39
N VAL A 127 3.49 -4.80 -8.32
CA VAL A 127 2.67 -4.41 -9.47
C VAL A 127 3.46 -3.51 -10.41
N TYR A 128 4.20 -2.54 -9.86
CA TYR A 128 5.10 -1.69 -10.65
C TYR A 128 6.12 -2.54 -11.40
N PHE A 129 6.76 -3.49 -10.73
CA PHE A 129 7.78 -4.35 -11.32
C PHE A 129 7.23 -5.26 -12.43
N VAL A 130 6.06 -5.86 -12.24
CA VAL A 130 5.39 -6.65 -13.28
C VAL A 130 5.08 -5.78 -14.50
N ALA A 131 4.52 -4.59 -14.29
CA ALA A 131 4.23 -3.65 -15.38
C ALA A 131 5.51 -3.18 -16.10
N ALA A 132 6.60 -2.95 -15.36
CA ALA A 132 7.90 -2.56 -15.92
C ALA A 132 8.49 -3.68 -16.78
N ALA A 133 8.46 -4.93 -16.32
CA ALA A 133 8.92 -6.07 -17.11
C ALA A 133 8.09 -6.30 -18.36
N TYR A 134 6.75 -6.18 -18.26
CA TYR A 134 5.88 -6.30 -19.42
C TYR A 134 6.20 -5.24 -20.50
N ARG A 135 6.30 -3.96 -20.10
CA ARG A 135 6.68 -2.88 -21.02
C ARG A 135 8.04 -3.10 -21.67
N HIS A 136 8.99 -3.66 -20.92
CA HIS A 136 10.31 -4.00 -21.46
C HIS A 136 10.22 -5.09 -22.55
N ARG A 137 9.45 -6.16 -22.32
CA ARG A 137 9.23 -7.22 -23.32
C ARG A 137 8.55 -6.68 -24.58
N GLN A 138 7.53 -5.84 -24.43
CA GLN A 138 6.83 -5.21 -25.55
C GLN A 138 7.75 -4.33 -26.41
N ARG A 139 8.63 -3.55 -25.77
CA ARG A 139 9.63 -2.76 -26.50
C ARG A 139 10.61 -3.64 -27.28
N GLN A 140 11.14 -4.69 -26.66
CA GLN A 140 12.03 -5.62 -27.36
C GLN A 140 11.35 -6.26 -28.58
N GLN A 141 10.04 -6.53 -28.52
CA GLN A 141 9.28 -7.05 -29.65
C GLN A 141 9.07 -5.99 -30.75
N ALA A 142 8.80 -4.74 -30.37
CA ALA A 142 8.63 -3.62 -31.30
C ALA A 142 9.95 -3.23 -32.00
N ASP A 143 11.05 -3.14 -31.24
CA ASP A 143 12.40 -2.86 -31.77
C ASP A 143 12.88 -3.96 -32.74
N TYR A 144 12.39 -5.19 -32.58
CA TYR A 144 12.61 -6.29 -33.53
C TYR A 144 11.73 -6.22 -34.79
N ALA A 145 10.59 -5.51 -34.71
CA ALA A 145 9.60 -5.43 -35.78
C ALA A 145 9.83 -4.23 -36.72
N ASP A 146 10.44 -3.14 -36.23
CA ASP A 146 10.78 -1.96 -37.04
C ASP A 146 12.04 -1.26 -36.50
N PRO A 147 13.23 -1.51 -37.11
CA PRO A 147 14.48 -0.87 -36.69
C PRO A 147 14.59 0.62 -37.07
N ASP A 148 13.65 1.16 -37.88
CA ASP A 148 13.66 2.55 -38.36
C ASP A 148 12.72 3.48 -37.54
N HIS A 149 12.14 3.01 -36.44
CA HIS A 149 11.44 3.87 -35.48
C HIS A 149 12.43 4.80 -34.77
N GLY A 150 12.66 5.96 -35.38
CA GLY A 150 13.45 7.07 -34.83
C GLY A 150 13.03 7.47 -33.42
N GLU A 151 13.98 8.04 -32.67
CA GLU A 151 13.87 8.46 -31.27
C GLU A 151 12.75 9.47 -30.95
N ASP A 152 11.92 9.84 -31.92
CA ASP A 152 10.95 10.91 -31.82
C ASP A 152 9.57 10.38 -31.40
N GLY A 153 9.18 10.66 -30.16
CA GLY A 153 7.75 10.83 -29.88
C GLY A 153 7.22 10.40 -28.53
N ILE A 154 8.01 9.77 -27.65
CA ILE A 154 7.54 9.57 -26.29
C ILE A 154 8.56 10.07 -25.27
N LEU A 155 8.30 11.29 -24.78
CA LEU A 155 8.85 12.00 -23.62
C LEU A 155 8.74 11.20 -22.29
N PHE A 156 8.85 9.88 -22.31
CA PHE A 156 8.99 9.05 -21.13
C PHE A 156 10.46 9.06 -20.71
N ASP A 157 10.80 10.05 -19.88
CA ASP A 157 11.94 10.13 -18.96
C ASP A 157 13.03 9.06 -19.21
N LYS A 158 14.07 9.44 -19.97
CA LYS A 158 15.23 8.62 -20.37
C LYS A 158 16.05 8.06 -19.16
N ARG A 159 15.62 8.30 -17.92
CA ARG A 159 16.27 7.85 -16.66
C ARG A 159 15.51 6.76 -15.91
N ARG A 160 14.57 6.07 -16.55
CA ARG A 160 13.76 5.02 -15.91
C ARG A 160 14.05 3.68 -16.54
N TYR A 161 14.14 2.64 -15.71
CA TYR A 161 14.20 1.25 -16.16
C TYR A 161 13.19 1.01 -17.32
N PRO A 162 13.62 0.51 -18.50
CA PRO A 162 14.92 -0.11 -18.80
C PRO A 162 15.97 0.81 -19.47
N LEU A 163 15.78 2.14 -19.48
CA LEU A 163 16.73 3.07 -20.11
C LEU A 163 17.92 3.43 -19.21
N ASP A 164 17.99 2.83 -18.02
CA ASP A 164 19.10 2.99 -17.09
C ASP A 164 20.26 2.02 -17.43
N PRO A 165 21.53 2.46 -17.40
CA PRO A 165 22.71 1.60 -17.62
C PRO A 165 22.77 0.35 -16.73
N THR A 166 22.02 0.27 -15.62
CA THR A 166 21.80 -0.96 -14.83
C THR A 166 21.18 -2.12 -15.62
N CYS A 167 20.57 -1.88 -16.80
CA CYS A 167 20.11 -2.94 -17.70
C CYS A 167 21.25 -3.75 -18.35
N SER A 168 22.49 -3.25 -18.27
CA SER A 168 23.70 -4.01 -18.59
C SER A 168 24.07 -5.02 -17.49
N HIS A 169 23.49 -4.91 -16.30
CA HIS A 169 23.80 -5.82 -15.19
C HIS A 169 23.09 -7.18 -15.39
N PRO A 170 23.83 -8.30 -15.49
CA PRO A 170 23.25 -9.61 -15.82
C PRO A 170 22.14 -10.06 -14.88
N THR A 171 22.28 -9.79 -13.57
CA THR A 171 21.28 -10.19 -12.57
C THR A 171 19.98 -9.42 -12.68
N VAL A 172 20.01 -8.14 -13.03
CA VAL A 172 18.81 -7.31 -13.24
C VAL A 172 18.10 -7.79 -14.51
N ARG A 173 18.85 -8.06 -15.57
CA ARG A 173 18.29 -8.60 -16.83
C ARG A 173 17.63 -9.96 -16.62
N GLN A 174 18.27 -10.85 -15.87
CA GLN A 174 17.71 -12.16 -15.51
C GLN A 174 16.45 -12.01 -14.64
N ALA A 175 16.48 -11.12 -13.66
CA ALA A 175 15.33 -10.87 -12.77
C ALA A 175 14.07 -10.43 -13.53
N VAL A 176 14.26 -9.61 -14.57
CA VAL A 176 13.18 -9.12 -15.43
C VAL A 176 12.62 -10.22 -16.32
N ALA A 177 13.42 -11.20 -16.70
CA ALA A 177 12.92 -12.39 -17.39
C ALA A 177 12.06 -13.24 -16.44
N GLU A 178 12.51 -13.41 -15.20
CA GLU A 178 11.85 -14.24 -14.20
C GLU A 178 10.55 -13.63 -13.64
N THR A 179 10.41 -12.30 -13.63
CA THR A 179 9.19 -11.58 -13.18
C THR A 179 8.67 -11.99 -11.80
N ASN A 180 9.55 -12.38 -10.89
CA ASN A 180 9.17 -12.82 -9.56
C ASN A 180 9.82 -11.99 -8.44
N VAL A 181 9.23 -12.03 -7.25
CA VAL A 181 9.68 -11.26 -6.07
C VAL A 181 11.15 -11.51 -5.74
N ALA A 182 11.59 -12.77 -5.78
CA ALA A 182 12.97 -13.13 -5.43
C ALA A 182 13.97 -12.52 -6.43
N ALA A 183 13.65 -12.52 -7.72
CA ALA A 183 14.41 -11.87 -8.77
C ALA A 183 14.55 -10.36 -8.55
N TRP A 184 13.44 -9.67 -8.24
CA TRP A 184 13.47 -8.24 -7.94
C TRP A 184 14.21 -7.92 -6.65
N ALA A 185 14.07 -8.74 -5.62
CA ALA A 185 14.84 -8.63 -4.38
C ALA A 185 16.35 -8.78 -4.65
N LYS A 186 16.78 -9.74 -5.49
CA LYS A 186 18.18 -9.85 -5.96
C LYS A 186 18.65 -8.58 -6.65
N SER A 187 17.80 -7.97 -7.47
CA SER A 187 18.12 -6.73 -8.18
C SER A 187 18.32 -5.55 -7.21
N ILE A 188 17.46 -5.44 -6.19
CA ILE A 188 17.57 -4.42 -5.15
C ILE A 188 18.86 -4.61 -4.34
N ILE A 189 19.10 -5.81 -3.82
CA ILE A 189 20.30 -6.11 -3.01
C ILE A 189 21.57 -5.93 -3.85
N GLY A 190 21.55 -6.35 -5.12
CA GLY A 190 22.68 -6.24 -6.04
C GLY A 190 22.96 -4.84 -6.59
N ALA A 191 22.07 -3.85 -6.39
CA ALA A 191 22.23 -2.52 -6.97
C ALA A 191 23.52 -1.82 -6.49
N PRO A 192 24.43 -1.36 -7.38
CA PRO A 192 25.74 -0.87 -6.93
C PRO A 192 25.72 0.51 -6.26
N SER A 193 24.65 1.29 -6.44
CA SER A 193 24.52 2.65 -5.91
C SER A 193 23.07 2.98 -5.54
N LEU A 194 22.87 4.14 -4.90
CA LEU A 194 21.53 4.65 -4.61
C LEU A 194 20.77 4.93 -5.91
N GLU A 195 21.42 5.53 -6.90
CA GLU A 195 20.85 5.82 -8.23
C GLU A 195 20.31 4.54 -8.89
N ALA A 196 21.05 3.44 -8.79
CA ALA A 196 20.60 2.15 -9.29
C ALA A 196 19.34 1.63 -8.56
N VAL A 197 19.23 1.81 -7.24
CA VAL A 197 18.00 1.48 -6.50
C VAL A 197 16.84 2.39 -6.93
N LEU A 198 17.08 3.69 -7.09
CA LEU A 198 16.07 4.65 -7.53
C LEU A 198 15.53 4.31 -8.93
N ALA A 199 16.42 3.90 -9.83
CA ALA A 199 16.11 3.54 -11.21
C ALA A 199 15.19 2.32 -11.33
N LEU A 200 15.20 1.42 -10.33
CA LEU A 200 14.27 0.29 -10.26
C LEU A 200 12.80 0.72 -10.08
N GLY A 201 12.52 2.00 -9.80
CA GLY A 201 11.17 2.55 -9.71
C GLY A 201 10.92 3.36 -8.44
N PHE A 202 11.76 3.16 -7.43
CA PHE A 202 11.66 3.82 -6.14
C PHE A 202 12.05 5.30 -6.16
N GLY A 203 12.71 5.78 -7.22
CA GLY A 203 13.03 7.20 -7.41
C GLY A 203 11.88 8.05 -7.94
N THR A 204 10.67 7.48 -8.00
CA THR A 204 9.49 8.16 -8.50
C THR A 204 8.33 8.00 -7.54
N HIS A 205 7.33 8.87 -7.67
CA HIS A 205 6.07 8.72 -6.95
C HIS A 205 5.18 7.58 -7.46
N ALA A 206 5.73 6.65 -8.26
CA ALA A 206 4.98 5.55 -8.86
C ALA A 206 4.66 4.44 -7.85
N THR A 207 5.48 4.27 -6.79
CA THR A 207 5.31 3.22 -5.79
C THR A 207 4.85 3.75 -4.43
N ASN A 208 4.30 2.84 -3.62
CA ASN A 208 3.91 3.08 -2.22
C ASN A 208 5.12 3.28 -1.27
N LEU A 209 6.33 2.93 -1.71
CA LEU A 209 7.61 3.30 -1.11
C LEU A 209 8.34 4.28 -2.05
N ASN A 210 8.66 5.48 -1.59
CA ASN A 210 9.40 6.47 -2.37
C ASN A 210 10.75 6.80 -1.70
N LEU A 211 11.81 6.67 -2.49
CA LEU A 211 13.20 6.89 -2.10
C LEU A 211 13.80 8.15 -2.75
N ALA A 212 13.04 8.89 -3.57
CA ALA A 212 13.54 10.10 -4.25
C ALA A 212 14.10 11.16 -3.28
N ASN A 213 13.55 11.21 -2.06
CA ASN A 213 14.01 12.13 -1.01
C ASN A 213 15.41 11.79 -0.45
N LEU A 214 16.01 10.66 -0.83
CA LEU A 214 17.39 10.30 -0.49
C LEU A 214 18.42 10.83 -1.49
N ALA A 215 17.97 11.32 -2.66
CA ALA A 215 18.88 11.93 -3.62
C ALA A 215 19.62 13.14 -3.00
N LYS A 216 20.82 13.43 -3.52
CA LYS A 216 21.67 14.52 -3.00
C LYS A 216 20.91 15.85 -2.94
N GLY A 217 21.01 16.54 -1.80
CA GLY A 217 20.37 17.85 -1.57
C GLY A 217 18.88 17.78 -1.24
N GLN A 218 18.32 16.59 -1.07
CA GLN A 218 16.92 16.39 -0.64
C GLN A 218 16.80 16.18 0.86
N ARG A 219 15.58 15.92 1.33
CA ARG A 219 15.18 15.79 2.75
C ARG A 219 15.92 14.68 3.52
N GLN A 220 16.59 13.75 2.83
CA GLN A 220 17.26 12.58 3.41
C GLN A 220 16.31 11.66 4.19
N THR A 221 15.11 11.44 3.63
CA THR A 221 14.07 10.60 4.23
C THR A 221 13.60 9.50 3.28
N ILE A 222 13.12 8.39 3.83
CA ILE A 222 12.32 7.38 3.13
C ILE A 222 10.84 7.73 3.32
N GLU A 223 10.07 7.81 2.23
CA GLU A 223 8.65 8.15 2.26
C GLU A 223 7.77 6.91 2.04
N PHE A 224 6.91 6.61 3.02
CA PHE A 224 5.93 5.52 3.00
C PHE A 224 4.53 6.08 2.76
N ARG A 225 3.79 5.51 1.80
CA ARG A 225 2.62 6.16 1.17
C ARG A 225 1.40 5.24 1.08
N GLN A 226 1.39 4.16 1.86
CA GLN A 226 0.39 3.10 1.76
C GLN A 226 -0.80 3.30 2.72
N HIS A 227 -0.64 4.10 3.77
CA HIS A 227 -1.70 4.25 4.78
C HIS A 227 -2.91 5.02 4.24
N ALA A 228 -4.10 4.53 4.55
CA ALA A 228 -5.34 5.22 4.23
C ALA A 228 -5.56 6.43 5.13
N GLY A 229 -6.42 7.36 4.72
CA GLY A 229 -6.77 8.45 5.62
C GLY A 229 -7.51 7.90 6.84
N THR A 230 -7.26 8.46 8.01
CA THR A 230 -7.99 8.16 9.24
C THR A 230 -7.92 9.33 10.21
N VAL A 231 -8.87 9.39 11.13
CA VAL A 231 -8.81 10.24 12.32
C VAL A 231 -8.63 9.45 13.61
N ASP A 232 -8.45 8.12 13.51
CA ASP A 232 -8.05 7.28 14.64
C ASP A 232 -6.56 7.52 14.96
N PRO A 233 -6.21 8.17 16.09
CA PRO A 233 -4.82 8.39 16.45
C PRO A 233 -4.06 7.09 16.68
N GLN A 234 -4.71 6.02 17.15
CA GLN A 234 -4.05 4.73 17.36
C GLN A 234 -3.62 4.11 16.03
N ALA A 235 -4.45 4.22 14.98
CA ALA A 235 -4.08 3.81 13.64
C ALA A 235 -2.84 4.56 13.11
N VAL A 236 -2.82 5.88 13.29
CA VAL A 236 -1.71 6.73 12.84
C VAL A 236 -0.42 6.34 13.56
N LEU A 237 -0.46 6.22 14.88
CA LEU A 237 0.69 5.87 15.70
C LEU A 237 1.18 4.45 15.43
N ALA A 238 0.28 3.48 15.23
CA ALA A 238 0.63 2.12 14.85
C ALA A 238 1.34 2.05 13.50
N TYR A 239 0.94 2.86 12.52
CA TYR A 239 1.64 2.91 11.23
C TYR A 239 3.01 3.59 11.32
N ILE A 240 3.13 4.69 12.07
CA ILE A 240 4.42 5.34 12.33
C ILE A 240 5.38 4.35 12.99
N ASP A 241 4.94 3.64 14.02
CA ASP A 241 5.72 2.60 14.69
C ASP A 241 6.16 1.51 13.71
N LEU A 242 5.23 0.95 12.93
CA LEU A 242 5.51 -0.10 11.94
C LEU A 242 6.61 0.30 10.94
N VAL A 243 6.54 1.50 10.37
CA VAL A 243 7.55 1.90 9.36
C VAL A 243 8.86 2.32 10.01
N ALA A 244 8.84 2.89 11.22
CA ALA A 244 10.05 3.24 11.95
C ALA A 244 10.83 1.99 12.37
N VAL A 245 10.17 0.99 12.96
CA VAL A 245 10.81 -0.27 13.36
C VAL A 245 11.24 -1.10 12.15
N LEU A 246 10.54 -1.02 11.02
CA LEU A 246 10.99 -1.63 9.75
C LEU A 246 12.32 -1.04 9.29
N VAL A 247 12.45 0.29 9.30
CA VAL A 247 13.71 0.96 8.92
C VAL A 247 14.82 0.64 9.92
N LEU A 248 14.52 0.61 11.22
CA LEU A 248 15.49 0.22 12.25
C LEU A 248 15.96 -1.23 12.08
N HIS A 249 15.03 -2.15 11.84
CA HIS A 249 15.35 -3.54 11.55
C HIS A 249 16.23 -3.64 10.30
N ALA A 250 15.85 -2.97 9.20
CA ALA A 250 16.65 -2.96 7.97
C ALA A 250 18.08 -2.43 8.18
N ASN A 251 18.25 -1.43 9.04
CA ASN A 251 19.55 -0.86 9.39
C ASN A 251 20.42 -1.82 10.21
N ASN A 252 19.82 -2.57 11.15
CA ASN A 252 20.55 -3.42 12.09
C ASN A 252 20.77 -4.85 11.56
N THR A 253 20.06 -5.23 10.51
CA THR A 253 20.13 -6.57 9.91
C THR A 253 21.30 -6.68 8.93
N SER A 254 22.03 -7.80 9.00
CA SER A 254 23.18 -8.09 8.13
C SER A 254 22.76 -8.38 6.68
N ALA A 255 23.69 -8.19 5.73
CA ALA A 255 23.44 -8.55 4.34
C ALA A 255 23.13 -10.06 4.16
N THR A 256 23.80 -10.92 4.95
CA THR A 256 23.61 -12.38 4.90
C THR A 256 22.19 -12.82 5.21
N TYR A 257 21.46 -12.05 6.04
CA TYR A 257 20.05 -12.31 6.30
C TYR A 257 19.23 -12.19 5.01
N TYR A 258 19.42 -11.11 4.24
CA TYR A 258 18.69 -10.89 2.99
C TYR A 258 19.12 -11.86 1.89
N ASP A 259 20.40 -12.25 1.87
CA ASP A 259 20.86 -13.33 0.98
C ASP A 259 20.12 -14.64 1.27
N SER A 260 20.02 -15.02 2.56
CA SER A 260 19.27 -16.21 2.97
C SER A 260 17.78 -16.12 2.63
N LEU A 261 17.22 -14.91 2.75
CA LEU A 261 15.82 -14.64 2.50
C LEU A 261 15.45 -14.79 1.03
N ILE A 262 16.34 -14.33 0.17
CA ILE A 262 16.21 -14.39 -1.28
C ILE A 262 16.51 -15.81 -1.80
N ALA A 263 17.45 -16.52 -1.17
CA ALA A 263 17.88 -17.84 -1.61
C ALA A 263 16.88 -18.95 -1.28
N ALA A 264 16.06 -18.79 -0.23
CA ALA A 264 15.08 -19.78 0.17
C ALA A 264 13.92 -19.88 -0.85
N PRO A 265 13.77 -21.00 -1.60
CA PRO A 265 12.58 -21.23 -2.40
C PRO A 265 11.38 -21.26 -1.44
N ASN A 266 10.39 -20.39 -1.62
CA ASN A 266 9.30 -20.18 -0.68
C ASN A 266 9.75 -19.69 0.71
N GLY A 267 10.75 -18.82 0.76
CA GLY A 267 11.23 -18.19 2.00
C GLY A 267 10.08 -17.67 2.86
N LYS A 268 10.31 -17.59 4.18
CA LYS A 268 9.26 -17.40 5.20
C LYS A 268 8.19 -16.36 4.85
N TYR A 269 8.53 -15.23 4.23
CA TYR A 269 7.57 -14.18 3.84
C TYR A 269 6.57 -14.59 2.76
N LEU A 270 6.97 -15.52 1.88
CA LEU A 270 6.10 -16.12 0.89
C LEU A 270 5.28 -17.28 1.48
N HIS A 271 5.66 -17.80 2.65
CA HIS A 271 4.94 -18.89 3.28
C HIS A 271 3.52 -18.43 3.69
N PRO A 272 2.45 -19.15 3.31
CA PRO A 272 1.06 -18.74 3.58
C PRO A 272 0.76 -18.46 5.05
N SER A 273 1.39 -19.22 5.96
CA SER A 273 1.20 -19.05 7.41
C SER A 273 1.91 -17.84 7.99
N PHE A 274 2.83 -17.20 7.28
CA PHE A 274 3.56 -16.03 7.78
C PHE A 274 2.66 -14.79 7.67
N ALA A 275 2.04 -14.40 8.78
CA ALA A 275 1.08 -13.31 8.85
C ALA A 275 1.75 -11.96 9.15
N ALA A 276 0.98 -10.88 9.12
CA ALA A 276 1.47 -9.57 9.54
C ALA A 276 1.91 -9.52 11.00
N THR A 277 1.28 -10.29 11.87
CA THR A 277 1.69 -10.41 13.28
C THR A 277 3.07 -11.03 13.42
N ASP A 278 3.43 -11.99 12.56
CA ASP A 278 4.77 -12.60 12.55
C ASP A 278 5.81 -11.59 12.06
N LEU A 279 5.48 -10.80 11.02
CA LEU A 279 6.32 -9.69 10.58
C LEU A 279 6.56 -8.70 11.71
N MET A 280 5.51 -8.23 12.39
CA MET A 280 5.64 -7.23 13.46
C MET A 280 6.44 -7.76 14.65
N ALA A 281 6.24 -9.04 15.01
CA ALA A 281 7.04 -9.69 16.04
C ALA A 281 8.52 -9.73 15.66
N GLU A 282 8.83 -10.04 14.41
CA GLU A 282 10.20 -10.03 13.89
C GLU A 282 10.82 -8.63 13.83
N LEU A 283 10.04 -7.61 13.46
CA LEU A 283 10.48 -6.22 13.46
C LEU A 283 10.68 -5.66 14.87
N GLY A 284 10.16 -6.34 15.91
CA GLY A 284 10.19 -5.87 17.30
C GLY A 284 9.18 -4.76 17.60
N SER A 285 8.13 -4.62 16.77
CA SER A 285 7.07 -3.64 16.98
C SER A 285 6.08 -4.12 18.03
N SER A 286 5.99 -3.44 19.17
CA SER A 286 4.94 -3.75 20.17
C SER A 286 3.64 -2.98 19.91
N THR A 287 3.73 -1.74 19.44
CA THR A 287 2.56 -0.87 19.21
C THR A 287 1.78 -1.32 17.99
N ALA A 288 2.45 -1.50 16.84
CA ALA A 288 1.78 -1.98 15.63
C ALA A 288 1.24 -3.41 15.84
N TRP A 289 2.01 -4.29 16.50
CA TRP A 289 1.54 -5.64 16.82
C TRP A 289 0.25 -5.64 17.64
N LYS A 290 0.17 -4.82 18.70
CA LYS A 290 -1.05 -4.70 19.50
C LYS A 290 -2.21 -4.15 18.67
N TYR A 291 -1.99 -3.07 17.94
CA TYR A 291 -3.05 -2.42 17.17
C TYR A 291 -3.59 -3.34 16.06
N TYR A 292 -2.75 -3.81 15.15
CA TYR A 292 -3.17 -4.64 14.04
C TYR A 292 -3.55 -6.07 14.47
N GLY A 293 -2.90 -6.60 15.51
CA GLY A 293 -3.28 -7.87 16.12
C GLY A 293 -4.67 -7.82 16.76
N SER A 294 -5.12 -6.66 17.24
CA SER A 294 -6.48 -6.48 17.77
C SER A 294 -7.56 -6.40 16.68
N LYS A 295 -7.19 -6.29 15.40
CA LYS A 295 -8.11 -6.19 14.25
C LYS A 295 -8.39 -7.57 13.62
N THR A 296 -8.48 -8.62 14.44
CA THR A 296 -8.91 -9.94 13.96
C THR A 296 -10.36 -9.89 13.48
N ARG A 297 -10.77 -10.92 12.73
CA ARG A 297 -12.15 -10.99 12.19
C ARG A 297 -13.21 -10.96 13.29
N GLU A 298 -12.96 -11.62 14.41
CA GLU A 298 -13.91 -11.73 15.52
C GLU A 298 -14.10 -10.37 16.20
N SER A 299 -13.00 -9.69 16.57
CA SER A 299 -13.08 -8.36 17.17
C SER A 299 -13.62 -7.29 16.22
N HIS A 300 -13.45 -7.47 14.91
CA HIS A 300 -14.04 -6.60 13.91
C HIS A 300 -15.57 -6.75 13.91
N LEU A 301 -16.13 -7.95 13.89
CA LEU A 301 -17.59 -8.10 13.88
C LEU A 301 -18.26 -7.50 15.14
N ASP A 302 -17.64 -7.66 16.30
CA ASP A 302 -18.14 -7.10 17.57
C ASP A 302 -18.14 -5.56 17.59
N GLN A 303 -17.31 -4.91 16.77
CA GLN A 303 -17.22 -3.45 16.67
C GLN A 303 -18.21 -2.85 15.67
N TYR A 304 -18.89 -3.67 14.85
CA TYR A 304 -19.78 -3.18 13.79
C TYR A 304 -20.90 -2.29 14.33
N ASP A 305 -21.58 -2.73 15.39
CA ASP A 305 -22.72 -2.00 15.95
C ASP A 305 -22.31 -0.63 16.49
N ALA A 306 -21.15 -0.55 17.16
CA ALA A 306 -20.65 0.69 17.73
C ALA A 306 -20.19 1.69 16.65
N ILE A 307 -19.63 1.20 15.54
CA ILE A 307 -18.95 2.05 14.55
C ILE A 307 -19.83 2.37 13.35
N VAL A 308 -20.73 1.46 12.95
CA VAL A 308 -21.59 1.64 11.78
C VAL A 308 -23.01 1.97 12.20
N GLU A 309 -23.58 1.17 13.10
CA GLU A 309 -25.00 1.23 13.41
C GLU A 309 -25.34 2.43 14.32
N ALA A 310 -24.53 2.70 15.35
CA ALA A 310 -24.77 3.84 16.24
C ALA A 310 -24.69 5.21 15.53
N PRO A 311 -23.71 5.51 14.66
CA PRO A 311 -23.73 6.75 13.88
C PRO A 311 -24.91 6.83 12.90
N ARG A 312 -25.29 5.71 12.25
CA ARG A 312 -26.46 5.66 11.37
C ARG A 312 -27.73 6.04 12.13
N GLN A 313 -27.98 5.40 13.27
CA GLN A 313 -29.15 5.67 14.11
C GLN A 313 -29.19 7.12 14.60
N ARG A 314 -28.02 7.69 14.98
CA ARG A 314 -27.93 9.10 15.39
C ARG A 314 -28.33 10.04 14.24
N LEU A 315 -27.86 9.79 13.03
CA LEU A 315 -28.19 10.62 11.87
C LEU A 315 -29.66 10.50 11.46
N GLU A 316 -30.25 9.30 11.61
CA GLU A 316 -31.68 9.07 11.40
C GLU A 316 -32.52 9.81 12.43
N ALA A 317 -32.12 9.79 13.71
CA ALA A 317 -32.80 10.52 14.77
C ALA A 317 -32.80 12.04 14.57
N LEU A 318 -31.79 12.57 13.87
CA LEU A 318 -31.71 13.99 13.49
C LEU A 318 -32.56 14.36 12.26
N GLY A 319 -33.27 13.41 11.66
CA GLY A 319 -34.11 13.64 10.47
C GLY A 319 -33.29 14.07 9.24
N SER A 320 -32.00 13.76 9.20
CA SER A 320 -31.10 14.22 8.14
C SER A 320 -31.41 13.49 6.83
N PRO A 321 -31.62 14.20 5.71
CA PRO A 321 -31.76 13.56 4.39
C PRO A 321 -30.46 12.86 3.94
N PHE A 322 -29.36 13.06 4.68
CA PHE A 322 -28.06 12.44 4.42
C PHE A 322 -27.80 11.20 5.29
N ALA A 323 -28.71 10.81 6.18
CA ALA A 323 -28.49 9.69 7.11
C ALA A 323 -28.16 8.37 6.38
N GLU A 324 -28.91 8.05 5.32
CA GLU A 324 -28.67 6.87 4.48
C GLU A 324 -27.30 6.94 3.78
N PHE A 325 -26.97 8.09 3.19
CA PHE A 325 -25.69 8.28 2.50
C PHE A 325 -24.49 8.20 3.47
N ALA A 326 -24.59 8.83 4.63
CA ALA A 326 -23.55 8.77 5.65
C ALA A 326 -23.41 7.36 6.24
N GLY A 327 -24.52 6.65 6.49
CA GLY A 327 -24.51 5.24 6.87
C GLY A 327 -23.80 4.37 5.82
N PHE A 328 -24.05 4.63 4.53
CA PHE A 328 -23.32 3.99 3.43
C PHE A 328 -21.81 4.31 3.46
N LEU A 329 -21.42 5.57 3.68
CA LEU A 329 -20.00 5.95 3.76
C LEU A 329 -19.29 5.29 4.93
N VAL A 330 -19.92 5.26 6.11
CA VAL A 330 -19.38 4.63 7.32
C VAL A 330 -19.25 3.12 7.11
N CYS A 331 -20.29 2.46 6.57
CA CYS A 331 -20.24 1.04 6.23
C CYS A 331 -19.12 0.75 5.21
N LYS A 332 -18.95 1.60 4.19
CA LYS A 332 -17.87 1.45 3.20
C LYS A 332 -16.48 1.64 3.83
N ALA A 333 -16.31 2.62 4.72
CA ALA A 333 -15.06 2.83 5.46
C ALA A 333 -14.75 1.63 6.36
N TRP A 334 -15.76 1.09 7.04
CA TRP A 334 -15.67 -0.10 7.87
C TRP A 334 -15.28 -1.35 7.09
N MET A 335 -16.01 -1.64 6.01
CA MET A 335 -15.71 -2.75 5.10
C MET A 335 -14.32 -2.65 4.48
N ALA A 336 -13.78 -1.43 4.37
CA ALA A 336 -12.44 -1.27 3.84
C ALA A 336 -11.39 -1.96 4.73
N TYR A 337 -11.61 -2.06 6.04
CA TYR A 337 -10.72 -2.73 6.99
C TYR A 337 -11.19 -4.13 7.40
N ASP A 338 -12.33 -4.60 6.87
CA ASP A 338 -12.83 -5.94 7.18
C ASP A 338 -11.81 -7.02 6.80
N PRO A 339 -11.36 -7.87 7.74
CA PRO A 339 -10.32 -8.85 7.47
C PRO A 339 -10.70 -9.86 6.38
N ALA A 340 -11.98 -10.21 6.21
CA ALA A 340 -12.40 -11.12 5.15
C ALA A 340 -12.35 -10.43 3.77
N TRP A 341 -12.72 -9.16 3.71
CA TRP A 341 -12.62 -8.35 2.50
C TRP A 341 -11.16 -8.04 2.10
N VAL A 342 -10.32 -7.66 3.08
CA VAL A 342 -8.87 -7.50 2.92
C VAL A 342 -8.25 -8.79 2.37
N ASN A 343 -8.55 -9.94 2.98
CA ASN A 343 -8.07 -11.23 2.48
C ASN A 343 -8.57 -11.54 1.07
N THR A 344 -9.83 -11.24 0.75
CA THR A 344 -10.38 -11.39 -0.61
C THR A 344 -9.57 -10.58 -1.63
N MET A 345 -9.20 -9.35 -1.28
CA MET A 345 -8.39 -8.49 -2.15
C MET A 345 -6.94 -8.99 -2.27
N ILE A 346 -6.33 -9.49 -1.18
CA ILE A 346 -5.02 -10.16 -1.23
C ILE A 346 -5.08 -11.38 -2.14
N THR A 347 -6.09 -12.24 -1.99
CA THR A 347 -6.27 -13.42 -2.84
C THR A 347 -6.43 -13.01 -4.31
N ARG A 348 -7.24 -11.99 -4.61
CA ARG A 348 -7.39 -11.44 -5.97
C ARG A 348 -6.05 -10.96 -6.54
N LYS A 349 -5.28 -10.19 -5.76
CA LYS A 349 -3.94 -9.74 -6.14
C LYS A 349 -2.98 -10.91 -6.35
N LEU A 350 -3.06 -11.95 -5.53
CA LEU A 350 -2.26 -13.16 -5.64
C LEU A 350 -2.57 -13.94 -6.93
N VAL A 351 -3.83 -14.29 -7.18
CA VAL A 351 -4.24 -15.10 -8.34
C VAL A 351 -4.03 -14.36 -9.66
N SER A 352 -4.02 -13.03 -9.64
CA SER A 352 -3.71 -12.22 -10.82
C SER A 352 -2.20 -12.04 -11.08
N GLY A 353 -1.34 -12.65 -10.25
CA GLY A 353 0.11 -12.46 -10.34
C GLY A 353 0.57 -11.08 -9.85
N GLY A 354 -0.29 -10.32 -9.17
CA GLY A 354 0.00 -9.00 -8.63
C GLY A 354 0.96 -9.00 -7.45
N PHE A 355 1.34 -10.16 -6.90
CA PHE A 355 2.50 -10.30 -6.01
C PHE A 355 3.74 -10.86 -6.73
N ALA A 356 3.74 -10.94 -8.07
CA ALA A 356 4.82 -11.54 -8.84
C ALA A 356 5.15 -12.99 -8.40
N GLN A 357 4.12 -13.75 -8.01
CA GLN A 357 4.24 -15.16 -7.56
C GLN A 357 3.77 -16.18 -8.61
N GLY A 358 3.19 -15.71 -9.72
CA GLY A 358 2.78 -16.56 -10.84
C GLY A 358 3.86 -16.61 -11.91
N VAL A 359 4.20 -17.81 -12.36
CA VAL A 359 4.85 -17.98 -13.67
C VAL A 359 3.86 -17.46 -14.69
N ALA A 360 4.13 -16.32 -15.33
CA ALA A 360 3.33 -15.91 -16.48
C ALA A 360 3.42 -17.06 -17.49
N PRO A 361 2.30 -17.68 -17.91
CA PRO A 361 2.37 -18.68 -18.96
C PRO A 361 3.00 -18.03 -20.20
N PRO A 362 3.84 -18.75 -20.95
CA PRO A 362 4.36 -18.23 -22.20
C PRO A 362 3.16 -17.82 -23.08
N VAL A 363 3.25 -16.61 -23.65
CA VAL A 363 2.25 -16.09 -24.58
C VAL A 363 2.15 -17.09 -25.74
N GLY A 364 1.06 -17.87 -25.78
CA GLY A 364 0.84 -18.90 -26.80
C GLY A 364 0.29 -20.24 -26.31
N SER A 365 0.38 -20.58 -25.01
CA SER A 365 -0.21 -21.83 -24.49
C SER A 365 -1.52 -21.55 -23.75
N ALA A 366 -2.63 -21.64 -24.47
CA ALA A 366 -3.95 -21.77 -23.88
C ALA A 366 -4.08 -23.17 -23.25
N SER A 367 -3.48 -23.38 -22.09
CA SER A 367 -3.75 -24.55 -21.25
C SER A 367 -4.24 -24.07 -19.89
N SER A 368 -5.44 -24.54 -19.52
CA SER A 368 -6.10 -24.26 -18.25
C SER A 368 -5.17 -24.54 -17.07
N VAL A 369 -4.67 -23.49 -16.44
CA VAL A 369 -3.97 -23.60 -15.16
C VAL A 369 -5.03 -23.85 -14.10
N THR A 370 -5.11 -25.08 -13.60
CA THR A 370 -5.79 -25.38 -12.34
C THR A 370 -4.96 -24.74 -11.22
N ALA A 371 -5.47 -23.64 -10.66
CA ALA A 371 -4.93 -23.09 -9.42
C ALA A 371 -4.94 -24.19 -8.34
N PRO A 372 -3.91 -24.29 -7.48
CA PRO A 372 -3.99 -25.17 -6.33
C PRO A 372 -5.19 -24.73 -5.48
N CYS A 373 -5.91 -25.69 -4.91
CA CYS A 373 -7.15 -25.44 -4.19
C CYS A 373 -6.84 -24.75 -2.84
N TRP A 374 -6.67 -23.44 -2.85
CA TRP A 374 -6.50 -22.58 -1.68
C TRP A 374 -7.88 -22.09 -1.24
N CYS A 375 -8.43 -22.73 -0.21
CA CYS A 375 -9.63 -22.35 0.56
C CYS A 375 -11.00 -22.55 -0.13
N LYS A 376 -11.78 -23.52 0.39
CA LYS A 376 -13.25 -23.51 0.29
C LYS A 376 -13.80 -22.42 1.22
N PRO A 377 -14.60 -21.45 0.74
CA PRO A 377 -15.33 -20.55 1.63
C PRO A 377 -16.50 -21.31 2.26
N HIS A 378 -16.60 -21.29 3.59
CA HIS A 378 -17.84 -21.62 4.28
C HIS A 378 -18.86 -20.53 3.94
N ARG A 379 -19.98 -20.96 3.34
CA ARG A 379 -21.16 -20.13 3.07
C ARG A 379 -21.70 -19.65 4.41
N ASN A 380 -21.63 -18.33 4.65
CA ASN A 380 -22.51 -17.52 5.50
C ASN A 380 -21.92 -16.09 5.53
N ALA A 381 -22.03 -15.38 4.40
CA ALA A 381 -21.96 -13.93 4.41
C ALA A 381 -23.41 -13.42 4.47
N PRO A 382 -23.72 -12.40 5.29
CA PRO A 382 -25.05 -11.80 5.29
C PRO A 382 -25.37 -11.24 3.90
N SER A 383 -26.54 -11.58 3.38
CA SER A 383 -27.04 -11.10 2.09
C SER A 383 -27.23 -9.59 2.14
N MET A 384 -26.70 -8.88 1.13
CA MET A 384 -27.01 -7.47 0.90
C MET A 384 -28.54 -7.27 0.79
N PRO A 385 -29.11 -6.16 1.31
CA PRO A 385 -30.46 -5.77 0.94
C PRO A 385 -30.49 -5.49 -0.56
N SER A 386 -31.40 -6.15 -1.28
CA SER A 386 -31.57 -6.00 -2.72
C SER A 386 -31.98 -4.57 -3.04
N GLN A 387 -31.27 -3.93 -3.97
CA GLN A 387 -31.71 -2.70 -4.63
C GLN A 387 -32.99 -2.99 -5.45
N ALA A 388 -34.16 -2.83 -4.83
CA ALA A 388 -35.44 -2.86 -5.53
C ALA A 388 -36.49 -2.08 -4.73
N ALA A 389 -36.47 -0.75 -4.87
CA ALA A 389 -37.65 0.09 -4.78
C ALA A 389 -37.33 1.48 -5.38
N MET A 390 -37.35 1.56 -6.71
CA MET A 390 -37.63 2.84 -7.36
C MET A 390 -39.07 3.23 -7.01
N LEU A 391 -39.24 4.35 -6.33
CA LEU A 391 -40.54 4.97 -6.11
C LEU A 391 -41.18 5.34 -7.47
N PRO A 392 -42.51 5.19 -7.62
CA PRO A 392 -43.19 5.67 -8.82
C PRO A 392 -43.28 7.20 -8.78
N VAL A 393 -42.81 7.83 -9.85
CA VAL A 393 -43.14 9.23 -10.16
C VAL A 393 -44.55 9.22 -10.76
N GLY A 394 -45.48 9.97 -10.14
CA GLY A 394 -46.84 10.09 -10.65
C GLY A 394 -47.59 11.29 -10.07
N THR A 395 -47.53 12.39 -10.85
CA THR A 395 -48.46 13.54 -11.02
C THR A 395 -49.07 14.23 -9.82
#